data_AF-A0A4Y1ZHV5-F1
#
_entry.id   AF-A0A4Y1ZHV5-F1
#
_cell.length_a   1.000
_cell.length_b   1.000
_cell.length_c   1.000
_cell.angle_alpha   90.00
_cell.angle_beta   90.00
_cell.angle_gamma   90.00
#
_symmetry.space_group_name_H-M   'P 1'
#
loop_
_entity.id
_entity.type
_entity.pdbx_description
1 polymer ?
#
loop_
_entity_poly.entity_id
_entity_poly.type
_entity_poly.pdbx_seq_one_letter_code
_entity_poly.pdbx_strand_id
1 'polypeptide(L)' 'MHVNQLRRAVENRKKQLIQALRDHSAVPETERLNEWTLSELEREWSNYQRSMHEEIG' A
#
# COMPACT_ATOMS: atom_id res chain seq x y z
N MET A 1 -3.21 16.45 21.88
CA MET A 1 -4.26 15.87 21.00
C MET A 1 -3.77 15.50 19.58
N HIS A 2 -2.55 15.83 19.14
CA HIS A 2 -2.10 15.55 17.75
C HIS A 2 -1.65 14.10 17.45
N VAL A 3 -1.10 13.38 18.44
CA VAL A 3 -0.57 12.01 18.23
C VAL A 3 -1.67 11.03 17.77
N ASN A 4 -2.91 11.23 18.24
CA ASN A 4 -4.04 10.39 17.83
C ASN A 4 -4.49 10.65 16.38
N GLN A 5 -4.31 11.87 15.86
CA GLN A 5 -4.64 12.20 14.48
C GLN A 5 -3.60 11.62 13.52
N LEU A 6 -2.31 11.73 13.87
CA LEU A 6 -1.22 11.20 13.06
C LEU A 6 -1.29 9.67 12.98
N ARG A 7 -1.52 9.00 14.12
CA ARG A 7 -1.74 7.55 14.15
C ARG A 7 -2.93 7.13 13.28
N ARG A 8 -4.06 7.85 13.35
CA ARG A 8 -5.23 7.57 12.49
C ARG A 8 -4.93 7.78 11.00
N ALA A 9 -4.18 8.81 10.65
CA ALA A 9 -3.79 9.07 9.27
C ALA A 9 -2.90 7.93 8.72
N VAL A 10 -1.91 7.49 9.50
CA VAL A 10 -1.04 6.36 9.16
C VAL A 10 -1.85 5.06 8.99
N GLU A 11 -2.71 4.74 9.95
CA GLU A 11 -3.58 3.55 9.89
C GLU A 11 -4.52 3.58 8.67
N ASN A 12 -5.14 4.73 8.39
CA ASN A 12 -6.00 4.89 7.22
C ASN A 12 -5.21 4.73 5.92
N ARG A 13 -4.01 5.33 5.83
CA ARG A 13 -3.16 5.21 4.66
C ARG A 13 -2.73 3.77 4.43
N LYS A 14 -2.38 3.07 5.50
CA LYS A 14 -2.01 1.65 5.48
C LYS A 14 -3.15 0.79 4.93
N LYS A 15 -4.37 0.99 5.42
CA LYS A 15 -5.57 0.29 4.94
C LYS A 15 -5.85 0.57 3.45
N GLN A 16 -5.75 1.82 3.02
CA GLN A 16 -5.94 2.20 1.63
C GLN A 16 -4.94 1.50 0.70
N LEU A 17 -3.66 1.46 1.08
CA LEU A 17 -2.63 0.79 0.28
C LEU A 17 -2.82 -0.72 0.21
N ILE A 18 -3.16 -1.35 1.33
CA ILE A 18 -3.47 -2.80 1.35
C ILE A 18 -4.64 -3.08 0.41
N GLN A 19 -5.70 -2.27 0.47
CA GLN A 19 -6.86 -2.44 -0.39
C GLN A 19 -6.51 -2.25 -1.87
N ALA A 20 -5.75 -1.21 -2.21
CA ALA A 20 -5.31 -0.98 -3.58
C ALA A 20 -4.44 -2.13 -4.12
N LEU A 21 -3.46 -2.61 -3.34
CA LEU A 21 -2.61 -3.75 -3.72
C LEU A 21 -3.42 -5.05 -3.91
N ARG A 22 -4.49 -5.23 -3.11
CA ARG A 22 -5.43 -6.36 -3.25
C ARG A 22 -6.26 -6.26 -4.52
N ASP A 23 -6.90 -5.12 -4.75
CA ASP A 23 -7.81 -4.90 -5.88
C ASP A 23 -7.07 -5.03 -7.22
N HIS A 24 -5.81 -4.59 -7.25
CA HIS A 24 -4.94 -4.68 -8.42
C HIS A 24 -4.22 -6.03 -8.56
N SER A 25 -4.44 -6.98 -7.65
CA SER A 25 -3.73 -8.28 -7.59
C SER A 25 -2.20 -8.14 -7.71
N ALA A 26 -1.67 -6.99 -7.27
CA ALA A 26 -0.25 -6.66 -7.36
C ALA A 26 0.61 -7.60 -6.50
N VAL A 27 0.00 -8.22 -5.47
CA VAL A 27 0.67 -9.15 -4.56
C VAL A 27 -0.17 -10.44 -4.44
N PRO A 28 0.41 -11.62 -4.72
CA PRO A 28 -0.31 -12.90 -4.66
C PRO A 28 -0.70 -13.31 -3.23
N GLU A 29 0.04 -12.86 -2.23
CA GLU A 29 -0.21 -13.17 -0.81
C GLU A 29 -0.83 -11.96 -0.09
N THR A 30 -2.11 -11.72 -0.35
CA THR A 30 -2.88 -10.60 0.22
C THR A 30 -3.02 -10.64 1.74
N GLU A 31 -2.81 -11.79 2.37
CA GLU A 31 -2.79 -11.95 3.83
C GLU A 31 -1.52 -11.34 4.45
N ARG A 32 -0.38 -11.40 3.76
CA ARG A 32 0.91 -10.85 4.22
C ARG A 32 0.98 -9.33 4.14
N LEU A 33 0.13 -8.71 3.32
CA LEU A 33 0.02 -7.24 3.23
C LEU A 33 -0.33 -6.58 4.58
N ASN A 34 -1.03 -7.29 5.47
CA ASN A 34 -1.35 -6.78 6.80
C ASN A 34 -0.12 -6.70 7.73
N GLU A 35 0.88 -7.55 7.50
CA GLU A 35 2.10 -7.64 8.31
C GLU A 35 3.11 -6.56 7.94
N TRP A 36 3.00 -5.99 6.73
CA TRP A 36 3.94 -5.01 6.22
C TRP A 36 3.80 -3.66 6.91
N THR A 37 4.90 -2.91 6.98
CA THR A 37 4.92 -1.51 7.42
C THR A 37 4.35 -0.58 6.35
N LEU A 38 4.02 0.66 6.74
CA LEU A 38 3.54 1.65 5.78
C LEU A 38 4.54 1.88 4.63
N SER A 39 5.84 1.98 4.96
CA SER A 39 6.90 2.21 3.98
C SER A 39 7.04 1.07 2.97
N GLU A 40 6.85 -0.18 3.41
CA GLU A 40 6.88 -1.35 2.52
C GLU A 40 5.69 -1.35 1.55
N LEU A 41 4.49 -1.03 2.05
CA LEU A 41 3.30 -0.88 1.22
C LEU A 41 3.44 0.25 0.19
N GLU A 42 4.01 1.39 0.58
CA GLU A 42 4.26 2.52 -0.32
C GLU A 42 5.31 2.19 -1.39
N ARG A 43 6.34 1.41 -1.02
CA ARG A 43 7.37 0.96 -1.95
C ARG A 43 6.78 0.03 -3.01
N GLU A 44 6.00 -0.97 -2.60
CA GLU A 44 5.39 -1.90 -3.55
C GLU A 44 4.31 -1.23 -4.40
N TRP A 45 3.53 -0.32 -3.83
CA TRP A 45 2.59 0.47 -4.62
C TRP A 45 3.32 1.30 -5.68
N SER A 46 4.45 1.94 -5.34
CA SER A 46 5.27 2.67 -6.31
C SER A 46 5.86 1.76 -7.39
N ASN A 47 6.33 0.56 -7.02
CA ASN A 47 6.86 -0.42 -7.96
C ASN A 47 5.78 -0.90 -8.94
N TYR A 48 4.59 -1.23 -8.42
CA TYR A 48 3.43 -1.59 -9.23
C TYR A 48 3.06 -0.46 -10.21
N GLN A 49 2.99 0.79 -9.74
CA GLN A 49 2.70 1.93 -10.61
C GLN A 49 3.76 2.13 -11.70
N ARG A 50 5.04 1.89 -11.40
CA ARG A 50 6.11 1.96 -12.42
C ARG A 50 5.98 0.84 -13.45
N SER A 51 5.78 -0.39 -13.02
CA SER A 51 5.58 -1.54 -13.92
C SER A 51 4.38 -1.33 -14.85
N MET A 52 3.25 -0.87 -14.31
CA MET A 52 2.06 -0.54 -15.11
C MET A 52 2.30 0.59 -16.10
N HIS A 53 3.18 1.55 -15.77
CA HIS A 53 3.52 2.66 -16.66
C HIS A 53 4.51 2.23 -17.77
N GLU A 54 5.37 1.25 -17.50
CA GLU A 54 6.28 0.65 -18.49
C GLU A 54 5.55 -0.26 -19.49
N GLU A 55 4.46 -0.93 -19.09
CA GLU A 55 3.64 -1.76 -20.00
C GLU A 55 2.80 -0.96 -21.00
N ILE A 56 2.68 0.36 -20.85
CA ILE A 56 1.94 1.27 -21.77
C ILE A 56 2.91 2.01 -22.73
N GLY A 57 4.23 1.71 -22.65
CA GLY A 57 5.28 2.33 -23.48
C GLY A 57 5.59 1.61 -24.78
#